data_AF-A0A932V599-F1
#
_entry.id   AF-A0A932V599-F1
#
_cell.length_a   1.000
_cell.length_b   1.000
_cell.length_c   1.000
_cell.angle_alpha   90.00
_cell.angle_beta   90.00
_cell.angle_gamma   90.00
#
_symmetry.space_group_name_H-M   'P 1'
#
loop_
_entity.id
_entity.type
_entity.pdbx_description
1 polymer ?
#
loop_
_entity_poly.entity_id
_entity_poly.type
_entity_poly.pdbx_seq_one_letter_code
_entity_poly.pdbx_strand_id
1 'polypeptide(L)' 'MSFIDSIHYLNTLLTNLSRDMLKVQRGNKAAAQRVRVGTIRLEKVARDFRRESLTAEKRGTFKKKKKK' A
#
# COMPACT_ATOMS: atom_id res chain seq x y z
N MET A 1 -11.25 2.76 -6.61
CA MET A 1 -10.18 3.65 -6.11
C MET A 1 -9.40 4.14 -7.32
N SER A 2 -8.94 5.40 -7.38
CA SER A 2 -8.02 5.76 -8.47
C SER A 2 -6.66 5.12 -8.21
N PHE A 3 -5.86 4.92 -9.27
CA PHE A 3 -4.51 4.36 -9.12
C PHE A 3 -3.63 5.18 -8.15
N ILE A 4 -3.78 6.51 -8.15
CA ILE A 4 -3.08 7.41 -7.23
C ILE A 4 -3.55 7.22 -5.79
N ASP A 5 -4.86 7.09 -5.56
CA ASP A 5 -5.39 6.82 -4.23
C ASP A 5 -4.86 5.49 -3.69
N SER A 6 -4.79 4.46 -4.53
CA SER A 6 -4.24 3.15 -4.17
C SER A 6 -2.75 3.22 -3.82
N ILE A 7 -1.96 4.06 -4.51
CA ILE A 7 -0.57 4.34 -4.12
C ILE A 7 -0.51 4.92 -2.71
N HIS A 8 -1.29 5.98 -2.45
CA HIS A 8 -1.27 6.66 -1.15
C HIS A 8 -1.71 5.73 -0.01
N TYR A 9 -2.74 4.91 -0.28
CA TYR A 9 -3.23 3.95 0.69
C TYR A 9 -2.21 2.83 0.97
N LEU A 10 -1.61 2.26 -0.08
CA LEU A 10 -0.57 1.25 0.06
C LEU A 10 0.64 1.79 0.83
N ASN A 11 1.10 3.00 0.53
CA ASN A 11 2.21 3.63 1.23
C ASN A 11 1.91 3.87 2.71
N THR A 12 0.70 4.35 3.02
CA THR A 12 0.25 4.56 4.41
C THR A 12 0.19 3.23 5.17
N LEU A 13 -0.34 2.19 4.54
CA LEU A 13 -0.45 0.87 5.13
C LEU A 13 0.94 0.26 5.43
N LEU A 14 1.87 0.33 4.48
CA LEU A 14 3.24 -0.14 4.65
C LEU A 14 3.97 0.62 5.77
N THR A 15 3.81 1.94 5.82
CA THR A 15 4.40 2.78 6.88
C THR A 15 3.88 2.38 8.25
N ASN A 16 2.57 2.17 8.39
CA ASN A 16 1.96 1.76 9.65
C ASN A 16 2.39 0.35 10.08
N LEU A 17 2.44 -0.59 9.14
CA LEU A 17 2.94 -1.94 9.38
C LEU A 17 4.39 -1.93 9.84
N SER A 18 5.26 -1.16 9.17
CA SER A 18 6.67 -1.00 9.54
C SER A 18 6.81 -0.48 10.98
N ARG A 19 6.06 0.57 11.34
CA ARG A 19 6.06 1.12 12.70
C ARG A 19 5.57 0.13 13.74
N ASP A 20 4.54 -0.66 13.45
CA ASP A 20 4.03 -1.64 14.39
C ASP A 20 4.96 -2.85 14.52
N MET A 21 5.66 -3.27 13.47
CA MET A 21 6.68 -4.34 13.54
C MET A 21 7.81 -3.98 14.53
N LEU A 22 8.25 -2.72 14.57
CA LEU A 22 9.23 -2.26 15.57
C LEU A 22 8.70 -2.39 17.01
N LYS A 23 7.40 -2.20 17.23
CA LYS A 23 6.77 -2.40 18.55
C LYS A 23 6.62 -3.88 18.89
N VAL A 24 6.38 -4.73 17.90
CA VAL A 24 6.32 -6.19 18.08
C VAL A 24 7.64 -6.74 18.58
N GLN A 25 8.76 -6.28 18.02
CA GLN A 25 10.10 -6.66 18.48
C GLN A 25 10.33 -6.33 19.97
N ARG A 26 9.61 -5.33 20.50
CA ARG A 26 9.64 -4.93 21.92
C ARG A 26 8.57 -5.64 22.78
N GLY A 27 7.92 -6.68 22.26
CA GLY A 27 6.92 -7.47 22.99
C GLY A 27 5.49 -6.91 22.99
N ASN A 28 5.19 -5.89 22.18
CA ASN A 28 3.84 -5.30 22.16
C ASN A 28 2.82 -6.21 21.45
N LYS A 29 1.99 -6.92 22.23
CA LYS A 29 0.96 -7.85 21.73
C LYS A 29 -0.12 -7.17 20.87
N ALA A 30 -0.54 -5.95 21.21
CA ALA A 30 -1.54 -5.22 20.44
C ALA A 30 -0.99 -4.81 19.06
N ALA A 31 0.28 -4.40 19.00
CA ALA A 31 0.96 -4.16 17.73
C ALA A 31 1.06 -5.45 16.90
N ALA A 32 1.32 -6.60 17.53
CA ALA A 32 1.36 -7.88 16.81
C ALA A 32 0.01 -8.20 16.16
N GLN A 33 -1.10 -7.94 16.85
CA GLN A 33 -2.43 -8.10 16.29
C GLN A 33 -2.68 -7.13 15.13
N ARG A 34 -2.27 -5.86 15.25
CA ARG A 34 -2.39 -4.89 14.15
C ARG A 34 -1.56 -5.29 12.94
N VAL A 35 -0.35 -5.83 13.13
CA VAL A 35 0.47 -6.37 12.05
C VAL A 35 -0.26 -7.51 11.34
N ARG A 36 -0.82 -8.49 12.07
CA ARG A 36 -1.60 -9.60 11.47
C ARG A 36 -2.79 -9.12 10.65
N VAL A 37 -3.59 -8.19 11.18
CA VAL A 37 -4.74 -7.65 10.44
C VAL A 37 -4.26 -6.81 9.25
N GLY A 38 -3.18 -6.05 9.43
CA GLY A 38 -2.59 -5.22 8.39
C GLY A 38 -2.01 -6.02 7.23
N THR A 39 -1.43 -7.20 7.46
CA THR A 39 -0.94 -8.06 6.37
C THR A 39 -2.07 -8.63 5.51
N ILE A 40 -3.20 -9.01 6.12
CA ILE A 40 -4.42 -9.41 5.38
C ILE A 40 -4.95 -8.25 4.53
N ARG A 41 -4.95 -7.03 5.07
CA ARG A 41 -5.33 -5.83 4.30
C ARG A 41 -4.33 -5.55 3.17
N LEU A 42 -3.03 -5.71 3.44
CA LEU A 42 -1.97 -5.50 2.46
C LEU A 42 -2.14 -6.42 1.26
N GLU A 43 -2.47 -7.68 1.49
CA GLU A 43 -2.74 -8.66 0.43
C GLU A 43 -3.84 -8.18 -0.55
N LYS A 44 -4.94 -7.64 0.00
CA LYS A 44 -6.05 -7.09 -0.80
C LYS A 44 -5.60 -5.88 -1.62
N VAL A 45 -4.97 -4.90 -0.95
CA VAL A 45 -4.51 -3.66 -1.59
C VAL A 45 -3.44 -3.95 -2.65
N ALA A 46 -2.55 -4.90 -2.41
CA ALA A 46 -1.52 -5.29 -3.37
C ALA A 46 -2.12 -5.87 -4.66
N ARG A 47 -3.18 -6.67 -4.56
CA ARG A 47 -3.92 -7.16 -5.74
C ARG A 47 -4.58 -6.02 -6.52
N ASP A 48 -5.29 -5.14 -5.82
CA ASP A 48 -5.97 -4.01 -6.46
C ASP A 48 -4.96 -3.07 -7.13
N PHE A 49 -3.88 -2.73 -6.43
CA PHE A 49 -2.78 -1.94 -6.97
C PHE A 49 -2.20 -2.57 -8.24
N ARG A 50 -1.96 -3.88 -8.28
CA ARG A 50 -1.45 -4.58 -9.47
C ARG A 50 -2.39 -4.45 -10.66
N ARG A 51 -3.70 -4.63 -10.46
CA ARG A 51 -4.69 -4.48 -11.53
C ARG A 51 -4.74 -3.04 -12.04
N GLU A 52 -4.72 -2.09 -11.13
CA GLU A 52 -4.82 -0.66 -11.43
C GLU A 52 -3.57 -0.12 -12.08
N SER A 53 -2.37 -0.58 -11.68
CA SER A 53 -1.11 -0.19 -12.29
C SER A 53 -1.03 -0.62 -13.75
N LEU A 54 -1.40 -1.87 -14.06
CA LEU A 54 -1.45 -2.37 -15.43
C LEU A 54 -2.47 -1.60 -16.28
N THR A 55 -3.62 -1.24 -15.69
CA THR A 55 -4.64 -0.44 -16.38
C THR A 55 -4.13 0.98 -16.64
N ALA A 56 -3.45 1.59 -15.68
CA ALA A 56 -2.83 2.91 -15.83
C ALA A 56 -1.70 2.91 -16.88
N GLU A 57 -0.96 1.80 -17.00
CA GLU A 57 0.08 1.64 -18.01
C GLU A 57 -0.51 1.61 -19.42
N LYS A 58 -1.53 0.77 -19.62
CA LYS A 58 -2.27 0.69 -20.89
C LYS A 58 -2.90 2.03 -21.29
N ARG A 59 -3.39 2.81 -20.32
CA ARG A 59 -3.99 4.14 -20.54
C ARG A 59 -2.94 5.25 -20.76
N GLY A 60 -1.64 4.95 -20.61
CA GLY A 60 -0.57 5.93 -20.74
C GLY A 60 -0.52 6.95 -19.60
N THR A 61 -1.17 6.67 -18.46
CA THR A 61 -1.29 7.60 -17.32
C THR A 61 0.05 7.90 -16.65
N PHE A 62 1.07 7.08 -16.89
CA PHE A 62 2.45 7.30 -16.42
C PHE A 62 3.28 8.22 -17.33
N LYS A 63 2.78 8.61 -18.50
CA LYS A 63 3.50 9.54 -19.38
C LYS A 63 3.52 10.91 -18.71
N LYS A 64 4.71 11.35 -18.28
CA LYS A 64 4.94 12.73 -17.82
C LYS A 64 4.33 13.68 -18.85
N LYS A 65 3.49 14.64 -18.41
CA LYS A 65 3.05 15.75 -19.25
C LYS A 65 4.31 16.34 -19.90
N LYS A 66 4.40 16.28 -21.23
CA LYS A 66 5.42 17.00 -21.99
C LYS A 66 5.28 18.47 -21.58
N LYS A 67 6.28 19.04 -20.89
CA LYS A 67 6.33 20.48 -20.67
C LYS A 67 6.34 21.11 -22.07
N LYS A 68 5.29 21.88 -22.38
CA LYS A 68 5.24 22.74 -23.56
C LYS A 68 6.14 23.95 -23.30
#